data_AF-A0A1B7W5T4-F1
#
_entry.id   AF-A0A1B7W5T4-F1
#
_cell.length_a   1.000
_cell.length_b   1.000
_cell.length_c   1.000
_cell.angle_alpha   90.00
_cell.angle_beta   90.00
_cell.angle_gamma   90.00
#
_symmetry.space_group_name_H-M   'P 1'
#
loop_
_entity.id
_entity.type
_entity.pdbx_description
1 polymer ?
#
loop_
_entity_poly.entity_id
_entity_poly.type
_entity_poly.pdbx_seq_one_letter_code
_entity_poly.pdbx_strand_id
1 'polypeptide(L)'
;MVHKEKHSFTKPMSLWPIMLGSAGVIATSIISIYSLSYFQKTSKSSPTISSISPISAPTITAVAALGRLEPQGEVIRLSAPNSQTGIRVNQLLVKKGDKIRQGQLVAILDNYIPNLAALEKANRQVEVSRANLQQVEAGAKGGDISAQKATISRLEADLRGSVSTQKATISRLEAELKNSETENQRYQKLYQDGAISASDADTKRLRRDTVQEQLNEANASLKRTIETLQKQLTESQARLNSIAEIRPTDVQLAQANVKSAIASVQQAQAELNLSSIRSPIDAQVLKINTWPGEIIGNKGIVELGQTQQMYVVAEV
;
A
#
# COMPACT_ATOMS: atom_id res chain seq x y z
N MET A 1 -23.36 -18.08 13.35
CA MET A 1 -22.49 -18.88 14.25
C MET A 1 -21.06 -18.41 14.00
N VAL A 2 -20.50 -17.52 14.85
CA VAL A 2 -19.65 -17.83 16.04
C VAL A 2 -18.25 -18.28 15.55
N HIS A 3 -17.08 -17.70 15.84
CA HIS A 3 -16.50 -16.72 16.80
C HIS A 3 -15.14 -16.24 16.21
N LYS A 4 -14.79 -14.94 16.09
CA LYS A 4 -14.02 -14.02 16.97
C LYS A 4 -13.32 -14.58 18.24
N GLU A 5 -11.99 -14.39 18.33
CA GLU A 5 -11.13 -14.07 19.53
C GLU A 5 -9.65 -14.22 19.09
N LYS A 6 -8.64 -13.34 19.29
CA LYS A 6 -8.13 -12.46 20.37
C LYS A 6 -7.78 -13.18 21.68
N HIS A 7 -6.56 -12.87 22.17
CA HIS A 7 -5.98 -12.95 23.53
C HIS A 7 -4.60 -13.65 23.50
N SER A 8 -3.46 -13.01 23.81
CA SER A 8 -2.95 -12.43 25.08
C SER A 8 -2.84 -13.46 26.22
N PHE A 9 -1.65 -13.58 26.84
CA PHE A 9 -1.34 -13.82 28.27
C PHE A 9 0.11 -14.35 28.39
N THR A 10 1.08 -13.60 28.94
CA THR A 10 1.54 -13.50 30.36
C THR A 10 2.15 -14.78 30.98
N LYS A 11 3.35 -14.59 31.58
CA LYS A 11 4.04 -15.27 32.71
C LYS A 11 3.23 -16.33 33.49
N PRO A 12 3.87 -17.38 34.08
CA PRO A 12 4.50 -17.22 35.42
C PRO A 12 5.59 -18.26 35.84
N MET A 13 6.12 -18.09 37.08
CA MET A 13 6.63 -19.10 38.05
C MET A 13 7.92 -19.90 37.72
N SER A 14 8.72 -20.46 38.65
CA SER A 14 8.83 -20.53 40.13
C SER A 14 10.23 -21.10 40.45
N LEU A 15 10.99 -20.62 41.45
CA LEU A 15 11.15 -21.16 42.82
C LEU A 15 11.09 -22.71 42.98
N TRP A 16 12.16 -23.28 43.54
CA TRP A 16 12.18 -24.58 44.22
C TRP A 16 12.80 -24.41 45.64
N PRO A 17 12.28 -25.08 46.71
CA PRO A 17 12.65 -24.90 48.12
C PRO A 17 13.53 -26.07 48.65
N ILE A 18 14.01 -26.12 49.92
CA ILE A 18 13.37 -26.71 51.13
C ILE A 18 14.48 -26.73 52.22
N MET A 19 14.32 -26.03 53.38
CA MET A 19 14.05 -26.56 54.76
C MET A 19 15.15 -27.46 55.35
N LEU A 20 15.49 -27.53 56.65
CA LEU A 20 15.14 -26.90 57.94
C LEU A 20 15.99 -27.66 58.98
N GLY A 21 16.38 -27.08 60.14
CA GLY A 21 16.56 -27.90 61.35
C GLY A 21 17.58 -27.47 62.42
N SER A 22 17.04 -27.10 63.60
CA SER A 22 17.57 -27.20 65.00
C SER A 22 18.87 -26.45 65.38
N ALA A 23 18.93 -25.49 66.31
CA ALA A 23 18.45 -25.36 67.71
C ALA A 23 19.35 -26.03 68.78
N GLY A 24 19.87 -25.22 69.72
CA GLY A 24 20.41 -25.60 71.04
C GLY A 24 21.95 -25.61 71.19
N VAL A 25 22.61 -25.29 72.31
CA VAL A 25 22.32 -24.77 73.67
C VAL A 25 23.65 -24.26 74.28
N ILE A 26 23.56 -23.14 74.99
CA ILE A 26 24.37 -22.50 76.08
C ILE A 26 25.49 -23.31 76.79
N ALA A 27 26.60 -22.61 77.17
CA ALA A 27 27.36 -22.65 78.47
C ALA A 27 28.90 -22.57 78.28
N THR A 28 29.55 -21.42 78.45
CA THR A 28 30.31 -20.93 79.65
C THR A 28 31.47 -21.79 80.17
N SER A 29 32.67 -21.18 80.26
CA SER A 29 33.73 -21.25 81.32
C SER A 29 35.15 -21.27 80.68
N ILE A 30 36.06 -20.29 80.82
CA ILE A 30 36.74 -19.64 81.98
C ILE A 30 38.19 -20.18 82.17
N ILE A 31 39.15 -19.25 81.98
CA ILE A 31 40.43 -19.00 82.70
C ILE A 31 41.63 -19.98 82.54
N SER A 32 42.79 -19.43 82.12
CA SER A 32 44.07 -19.34 82.87
C SER A 32 45.17 -18.76 81.95
N ILE A 33 45.73 -17.54 82.12
CA ILE A 33 46.57 -16.96 83.19
C ILE A 33 48.06 -17.32 83.06
N TYR A 34 48.88 -16.25 82.98
CA TYR A 34 50.32 -16.10 83.26
C TYR A 34 51.29 -16.63 82.21
N SER A 35 52.41 -15.99 81.88
CA SER A 35 53.18 -14.88 82.47
C SER A 35 54.13 -14.37 81.38
N LEU A 36 54.62 -13.13 81.50
CA LEU A 36 56.06 -12.84 81.67
C LEU A 36 56.35 -11.38 81.29
N SER A 37 55.98 -10.50 82.21
CA SER A 37 56.64 -9.21 82.37
C SER A 37 57.99 -9.45 83.05
N TYR A 38 59.09 -9.29 82.33
CA TYR A 38 60.40 -8.98 82.92
C TYR A 38 61.26 -8.32 81.84
N PHE A 39 61.37 -6.99 81.89
CA PHE A 39 62.64 -6.25 82.00
C PHE A 39 62.37 -4.75 81.80
N GLN A 40 62.10 -4.09 82.92
CA GLN A 40 62.31 -2.65 83.09
C GLN A 40 63.73 -2.40 83.62
N LYS A 41 64.21 -1.16 83.39
CA LYS A 41 65.49 -0.50 83.81
C LYS A 41 66.57 -0.59 82.73
N THR A 42 67.15 0.50 82.24
CA THR A 42 67.48 1.84 82.80
C THR A 42 67.55 2.88 81.66
N SER A 43 66.82 3.99 81.69
CA SER A 43 67.15 5.32 82.28
C SER A 43 68.15 6.20 81.49
N LYS A 44 67.72 7.48 81.36
CA LYS A 44 68.43 8.73 80.95
C LYS A 44 68.37 9.00 79.43
N SER A 45 67.92 10.16 78.93
CA SER A 45 67.83 11.50 79.50
C SER A 45 66.76 12.35 78.80
N SER A 46 65.97 13.10 79.56
CA SER A 46 65.27 14.30 79.08
C SER A 46 66.25 15.46 78.88
N PRO A 47 65.91 16.40 77.97
CA PRO A 47 65.86 17.79 78.37
C PRO A 47 64.46 18.36 78.15
N THR A 48 63.92 18.96 79.21
CA THR A 48 62.72 19.77 79.20
C THR A 48 62.98 21.06 78.43
N ILE A 49 62.26 21.29 77.33
CA ILE A 49 62.07 22.63 76.76
C ILE A 49 60.60 22.79 76.35
N SER A 50 59.94 23.70 77.07
CA SER A 50 58.82 24.58 76.70
C SER A 50 57.53 24.00 76.10
N SER A 51 56.46 24.23 76.85
CA SER A 51 55.06 24.20 76.43
C SER A 51 54.77 25.10 75.22
N ILE A 52 54.11 24.55 74.20
CA ILE A 52 53.25 25.28 73.27
C ILE A 52 51.96 24.50 73.01
N SER A 53 50.85 25.22 73.11
CA SER A 53 49.46 24.86 72.82
C SER A 53 49.24 24.31 71.38
N PRO A 54 48.10 23.64 71.11
CA PRO A 54 47.93 22.73 69.98
C PRO A 54 47.79 23.47 68.65
N ILE A 55 48.55 23.05 67.64
CA ILE A 55 48.39 23.54 66.27
C ILE A 55 47.19 22.82 65.65
N SER A 56 46.08 23.55 65.54
CA SER A 56 44.96 23.27 64.65
C SER A 56 45.48 22.96 63.24
N ALA A 57 45.09 21.81 62.68
CA ALA A 57 45.30 21.53 61.26
C ALA A 57 44.68 22.68 60.43
N PRO A 58 45.33 23.14 59.34
CA PRO A 58 44.77 24.21 58.52
C PRO A 58 43.48 23.72 57.85
N THR A 59 42.37 24.45 58.04
CA THR A 59 41.16 24.29 57.24
C THR A 59 41.45 24.78 55.83
N ILE A 60 41.42 23.87 54.84
CA ILE A 60 41.57 24.22 53.42
C ILE A 60 40.39 25.11 53.02
N THR A 61 40.63 26.42 52.85
CA THR A 61 39.58 27.41 52.52
C THR A 61 39.28 27.49 51.02
N ALA A 62 40.20 27.04 50.17
CA ALA A 62 40.05 27.03 48.72
C ALA A 62 40.91 25.94 48.07
N VAL A 63 40.35 25.28 47.06
CA VAL A 63 41.04 24.35 46.17
C VAL A 63 41.19 25.05 44.82
N ALA A 64 42.42 25.23 44.36
CA ALA A 64 42.70 25.75 43.03
C ALA A 64 42.95 24.57 42.08
N ALA A 65 42.15 24.47 41.03
CA ALA A 65 42.22 23.42 40.03
C ALA A 65 42.19 24.03 38.63
N LEU A 66 42.93 23.42 37.70
CA LEU A 66 42.75 23.73 36.29
C LEU A 66 41.41 23.17 35.85
N GLY A 67 40.63 23.95 35.09
CA GLY A 67 39.33 23.52 34.62
C GLY A 67 39.05 23.92 33.19
N ARG A 68 38.15 23.18 32.55
CA ARG A 68 37.63 23.48 31.21
C ARG A 68 36.13 23.70 31.26
N LEU A 69 35.65 24.61 30.41
CA LEU A 69 34.23 24.87 30.23
C LEU A 69 33.65 23.89 29.21
N GLU A 70 32.59 23.21 29.60
CA GLU A 70 31.81 22.34 28.72
C GLU A 70 30.36 22.84 28.65
N PRO A 71 29.71 22.78 27.47
CA PRO A 71 28.30 23.11 27.34
C PRO A 71 27.47 22.18 28.24
N GLN A 72 26.33 22.67 28.72
CA GLN A 72 25.44 21.83 29.52
C GLN A 72 24.93 20.65 28.68
N GLY A 73 25.18 19.44 29.18
CA GLY A 73 24.89 18.18 28.48
C GLY A 73 26.06 17.69 27.61
N GLU A 74 25.79 16.75 26.73
CA GLU A 74 26.80 16.19 25.83
C GLU A 74 26.89 16.97 24.51
N VAL A 75 28.07 16.96 23.89
CA VAL A 75 28.25 17.46 22.52
C VAL A 75 27.58 16.48 21.54
N ILE A 76 26.53 16.95 20.87
CA ILE A 76 25.80 16.15 19.88
C ILE A 76 26.51 16.26 18.54
N ARG A 77 26.98 15.13 18.02
CA ARG A 77 27.55 15.03 16.67
C ARG A 77 26.42 14.75 15.68
N LEU A 78 26.15 15.71 14.79
CA LEU A 78 25.21 15.50 13.70
C LEU A 78 25.87 14.70 12.59
N SER A 79 25.31 13.55 12.27
CA SER A 79 25.76 12.67 11.19
C SER A 79 24.62 12.41 10.21
N ALA A 80 24.96 12.00 8.99
CA ALA A 80 23.96 11.57 8.03
C ALA A 80 23.41 10.18 8.38
N PRO A 81 22.10 9.93 8.18
CA PRO A 81 21.55 8.59 8.14
C PRO A 81 22.30 7.79 7.07
N ASN A 82 22.84 6.62 7.41
CA ASN A 82 23.61 5.75 6.51
C ASN A 82 24.95 6.34 6.02
N SER A 83 25.67 7.09 6.87
CA SER A 83 26.99 7.67 6.55
C SER A 83 28.07 6.66 6.13
N GLN A 84 27.84 5.35 6.31
CA GLN A 84 28.73 4.27 5.88
C GLN A 84 28.82 4.15 4.34
N THR A 85 27.85 4.68 3.60
CA THR A 85 27.76 4.56 2.13
C THR A 85 28.56 5.65 1.38
N GLY A 86 29.39 6.44 2.08
CA GLY A 86 30.23 7.45 1.44
C GLY A 86 29.48 8.71 0.97
N ILE A 87 28.35 9.04 1.62
CA ILE A 87 27.52 10.21 1.32
C ILE A 87 28.34 11.49 1.49
N ARG A 88 28.23 12.43 0.54
CA ARG A 88 28.96 13.72 0.58
C ARG A 88 28.07 14.87 0.99
N VAL A 89 28.68 15.88 1.61
CA VAL A 89 28.02 17.17 1.86
C VAL A 89 28.01 17.95 0.55
N ASN A 90 26.84 18.28 0.03
CA ASN A 90 26.72 19.16 -1.14
C ASN A 90 26.83 20.62 -0.72
N GLN A 91 26.06 21.00 0.30
CA GLN A 91 26.05 22.37 0.82
C GLN A 91 25.94 22.39 2.34
N LEU A 92 26.80 23.19 2.98
CA LEU A 92 26.74 23.49 4.42
C LEU A 92 26.14 24.88 4.60
N LEU A 93 25.09 24.98 5.43
CA LEU A 93 24.30 26.21 5.60
C LEU A 93 24.60 26.95 6.91
N VAL A 94 25.51 26.42 7.73
CA VAL A 94 25.88 26.97 9.04
C VAL A 94 27.39 27.19 9.12
N LYS A 95 27.78 28.11 10.00
CA LYS A 95 29.17 28.41 10.34
C LYS A 95 29.45 28.08 11.80
N LYS A 96 30.72 27.93 12.13
CA LYS A 96 31.17 27.79 13.52
C LYS A 96 30.73 29.02 14.32
N GLY A 97 30.10 28.79 15.47
CA GLY A 97 29.59 29.82 16.35
C GLY A 97 28.13 30.21 16.10
N ASP A 98 27.49 29.72 15.03
CA ASP A 98 26.09 30.04 14.75
C ASP A 98 25.16 29.40 15.77
N LYS A 99 24.16 30.17 16.22
CA LYS A 99 23.05 29.65 17.03
C LYS A 99 21.99 29.08 16.09
N ILE A 100 21.62 27.83 16.31
CA ILE A 100 20.63 27.11 15.51
C ILE A 100 19.47 26.61 16.37
N ARG A 101 18.28 26.55 15.78
CA ARG A 101 17.08 26.03 16.45
C ARG A 101 16.81 24.59 16.07
N GLN A 102 16.05 23.88 16.89
CA GLN A 102 15.50 22.57 16.55
C GLN A 102 14.73 22.63 15.21
N GLY A 103 14.98 21.65 14.34
CA GLY A 103 14.41 21.54 13.00
C GLY A 103 15.11 22.41 11.94
N GLN A 104 16.01 23.31 12.32
CA GLN A 104 16.73 24.17 11.37
C GLN A 104 17.64 23.33 10.47
N LEU A 105 17.62 23.63 9.17
CA LEU A 105 18.44 22.96 8.16
C LEU A 105 19.91 23.36 8.34
N VAL A 106 20.78 22.35 8.45
CA VAL A 106 22.22 22.49 8.72
C VAL A 106 23.03 22.19 7.46
N ALA A 107 22.69 21.12 6.75
CA ALA A 107 23.39 20.69 5.55
C ALA A 107 22.44 20.00 4.56
N ILE A 108 22.76 20.13 3.28
CA ILE A 108 22.15 19.39 2.16
C ILE A 108 23.18 18.40 1.63
N LEU A 109 22.76 17.16 1.43
CA LEU A 109 23.61 16.07 0.96
C LEU A 109 23.57 15.97 -0.57
N ASP A 110 24.54 15.28 -1.16
CA ASP A 110 24.65 15.08 -2.62
C ASP A 110 23.45 14.33 -3.23
N ASN A 111 22.87 13.39 -2.49
CA ASN A 111 21.68 12.63 -2.89
C ASN A 111 20.36 13.45 -2.88
N TYR A 112 20.39 14.73 -2.51
CA TYR A 112 19.19 15.57 -2.47
C TYR A 112 18.52 15.71 -3.85
N ILE A 113 19.30 16.07 -4.88
CA ILE A 113 18.80 16.26 -6.24
C ILE A 113 18.25 14.96 -6.84
N PRO A 114 18.96 13.81 -6.82
CA PRO A 114 18.40 12.57 -7.33
C PRO A 114 17.17 12.09 -6.54
N ASN A 115 17.10 12.31 -5.22
CA ASN A 115 15.92 11.94 -4.43
C ASN A 115 14.73 12.87 -4.73
N LEU A 116 14.97 14.15 -5.01
CA LEU A 116 13.92 15.08 -5.44
C LEU A 116 13.35 14.66 -6.80
N ALA A 117 14.22 14.28 -7.74
CA ALA A 117 13.81 13.75 -9.03
C ALA A 117 13.06 12.40 -8.90
N ALA A 118 13.48 11.53 -7.97
CA ALA A 118 12.80 10.27 -7.67
C ALA A 118 11.39 10.52 -7.10
N LEU A 119 11.24 11.49 -6.21
CA LEU A 119 9.94 11.92 -5.69
C LEU A 119 9.04 12.47 -6.81
N GLU A 120 9.57 13.32 -7.69
CA GLU A 120 8.80 13.82 -8.84
C GLU A 120 8.34 12.64 -9.71
N LYS A 121 9.24 11.72 -10.07
CA LYS A 121 8.91 10.52 -10.85
C LYS A 121 7.80 9.69 -10.17
N ALA A 122 7.89 9.46 -8.87
CA ALA A 122 6.87 8.72 -8.11
C ALA A 122 5.51 9.44 -8.15
N ASN A 123 5.50 10.77 -8.02
CA ASN A 123 4.27 11.57 -8.15
C ASN A 123 3.66 11.45 -9.55
N ARG A 124 4.48 11.51 -10.62
CA ARG A 124 3.99 11.27 -12.00
C ARG A 124 3.39 9.88 -12.15
N GLN A 125 3.97 8.87 -11.51
CA GLN A 125 3.43 7.52 -11.55
C GLN A 125 2.04 7.42 -10.89
N VAL A 126 1.79 8.17 -9.82
CA VAL A 126 0.44 8.26 -9.21
C VAL A 126 -0.56 8.83 -10.21
N GLU A 127 -0.20 9.90 -10.91
CA GLU A 127 -1.08 10.52 -11.91
C GLU A 127 -1.38 9.56 -13.08
N VAL A 128 -0.38 8.82 -13.57
CA VAL A 128 -0.59 7.77 -14.58
C VAL A 128 -1.51 6.67 -14.06
N SER A 129 -1.29 6.18 -12.84
CA SER A 129 -2.14 5.14 -12.24
C SER A 129 -3.57 5.63 -12.00
N ARG A 130 -3.77 6.89 -11.64
CA ARG A 130 -5.10 7.52 -11.51
C ARG A 130 -5.80 7.64 -12.86
N ALA A 131 -5.08 8.08 -13.89
CA ALA A 131 -5.61 8.14 -15.25
C ALA A 131 -6.04 6.75 -15.75
N ASN A 132 -5.25 5.72 -15.46
CA ASN A 132 -5.61 4.34 -15.77
C ASN A 132 -6.86 3.87 -15.01
N LEU A 133 -6.99 4.20 -13.72
CA LEU A 133 -8.21 3.92 -12.95
C LEU A 133 -9.44 4.59 -13.56
N GLN A 134 -9.33 5.88 -13.91
CA GLN A 134 -10.41 6.61 -14.57
C GLN A 134 -10.77 6.01 -15.92
N GLN A 135 -9.78 5.56 -16.70
CA GLN A 135 -10.02 4.88 -17.97
C GLN A 135 -10.77 3.55 -17.78
N VAL A 136 -10.45 2.79 -16.74
CA VAL A 136 -11.14 1.54 -16.41
C VAL A 136 -12.57 1.81 -15.90
N GLU A 137 -12.76 2.83 -15.06
CA GLU A 137 -14.07 3.26 -14.54
C GLU A 137 -14.98 3.85 -15.62
N ALA A 138 -14.41 4.52 -16.63
CA ALA A 138 -15.15 4.97 -17.80
C ALA A 138 -15.68 3.81 -18.66
N GLY A 139 -15.11 2.61 -18.51
CA GLY A 139 -15.53 1.40 -19.22
C GLY A 139 -15.22 1.44 -20.71
N ALA A 140 -16.04 0.77 -21.51
CA ALA A 140 -15.86 0.77 -22.96
C ALA A 140 -16.05 2.16 -23.58
N LYS A 141 -15.32 2.39 -24.67
CA LYS A 141 -15.41 3.64 -25.42
C LYS A 141 -16.84 3.82 -25.94
N GLY A 142 -17.40 5.02 -25.77
CA GLY A 142 -18.75 5.34 -26.25
C GLY A 142 -18.95 5.05 -27.75
N GLY A 143 -17.88 5.10 -28.55
CA GLY A 143 -17.89 4.70 -29.96
C GLY A 143 -18.24 3.23 -30.18
N ASP A 144 -17.69 2.30 -29.39
CA ASP A 144 -17.96 0.86 -29.52
C ASP A 144 -19.40 0.54 -29.15
N ILE A 145 -19.92 1.17 -28.10
CA ILE A 145 -21.33 1.08 -27.68
C ILE A 145 -22.25 1.60 -28.79
N SER A 146 -21.92 2.74 -29.39
CA SER A 146 -22.70 3.33 -30.48
C SER A 146 -22.71 2.44 -31.72
N ALA A 147 -21.56 1.89 -32.12
CA ALA A 147 -21.45 0.98 -33.25
C ALA A 147 -22.26 -0.32 -33.03
N GLN A 148 -22.20 -0.88 -31.82
CA GLN A 148 -22.98 -2.07 -31.47
C GLN A 148 -24.49 -1.78 -31.45
N LYS A 149 -24.92 -0.61 -30.92
CA LYS A 149 -26.32 -0.17 -31.00
C LYS A 149 -26.80 0.00 -32.44
N ALA A 150 -25.98 0.57 -33.31
CA ALA A 150 -26.30 0.68 -34.74
C ALA A 150 -26.46 -0.70 -35.41
N THR A 151 -25.62 -1.67 -35.01
CA THR A 151 -25.73 -3.05 -35.48
C THR A 151 -27.05 -3.70 -35.05
N ILE A 152 -27.45 -3.53 -33.79
CA ILE A 152 -28.76 -4.00 -33.29
C ILE A 152 -29.90 -3.33 -34.05
N SER A 153 -29.86 -2.00 -34.20
CA SER A 153 -30.88 -1.25 -34.94
C SER A 153 -31.03 -1.72 -36.40
N ARG A 154 -29.92 -2.06 -37.06
CA ARG A 154 -29.93 -2.65 -38.40
C ARG A 154 -30.60 -4.02 -38.39
N LEU A 155 -30.22 -4.91 -37.47
CA LEU A 155 -30.82 -6.26 -37.36
C LEU A 155 -32.33 -6.20 -37.06
N GLU A 156 -32.78 -5.25 -36.25
CA GLU A 156 -34.21 -5.01 -36.01
C GLU A 156 -34.94 -4.57 -37.28
N ALA A 157 -34.32 -3.69 -38.07
CA ALA A 157 -34.87 -3.26 -39.36
C ALA A 157 -34.92 -4.44 -40.35
N ASP A 158 -33.87 -5.25 -40.41
CA ASP A 158 -33.78 -6.46 -41.25
C ASP A 158 -34.86 -7.48 -40.86
N LEU A 159 -35.09 -7.69 -39.56
CA LEU A 159 -36.16 -8.56 -39.05
C LEU A 159 -37.54 -8.04 -39.45
N ARG A 160 -37.83 -6.76 -39.21
CA ARG A 160 -39.12 -6.16 -39.60
C ARG A 160 -39.36 -6.25 -41.10
N GLY A 161 -38.36 -5.92 -41.92
CA GLY A 161 -38.44 -5.99 -43.37
C GLY A 161 -38.66 -7.42 -43.87
N SER A 162 -37.87 -8.38 -43.39
CA SER A 162 -37.97 -9.79 -43.80
C SER A 162 -39.31 -10.40 -43.45
N VAL A 163 -39.80 -10.15 -42.22
CA VAL A 163 -41.13 -10.63 -41.77
C VAL A 163 -42.24 -10.02 -42.62
N SER A 164 -42.17 -8.72 -42.93
CA SER A 164 -43.16 -8.07 -43.78
C SER A 164 -43.23 -8.71 -45.18
N THR A 165 -42.07 -8.96 -45.80
CA THR A 165 -41.98 -9.57 -47.13
C THR A 165 -42.46 -11.03 -47.12
N GLN A 166 -42.07 -11.83 -46.14
CA GLN A 166 -42.55 -13.22 -46.04
C GLN A 166 -44.07 -13.27 -45.77
N LYS A 167 -44.62 -12.39 -44.93
CA LYS A 167 -46.06 -12.31 -44.70
C LYS A 167 -46.83 -11.96 -45.97
N ALA A 168 -46.33 -11.05 -46.81
CA ALA A 168 -46.95 -10.74 -48.09
C ALA A 168 -46.94 -11.97 -49.04
N THR A 169 -45.84 -12.73 -49.07
CA THR A 169 -45.76 -13.98 -49.85
C THR A 169 -46.73 -15.03 -49.36
N ILE A 170 -46.84 -15.23 -48.03
CA ILE A 170 -47.79 -16.15 -47.40
C ILE A 170 -49.23 -15.73 -47.76
N SER A 171 -49.58 -14.45 -47.62
CA SER A 171 -50.91 -13.96 -47.95
C SER A 171 -51.29 -14.21 -49.43
N ARG A 172 -50.32 -14.04 -50.35
CA ARG A 172 -50.52 -14.39 -51.77
C ARG A 172 -50.76 -15.89 -51.96
N LEU A 173 -50.00 -16.75 -51.28
CA LEU A 173 -50.16 -18.21 -51.35
C LEU A 173 -51.47 -18.69 -50.73
N GLU A 174 -51.92 -18.08 -49.63
CA GLU A 174 -53.22 -18.34 -49.02
C GLU A 174 -54.36 -18.01 -49.98
N ALA A 175 -54.27 -16.88 -50.70
CA ALA A 175 -55.26 -16.51 -51.72
C ALA A 175 -55.28 -17.51 -52.90
N GLU A 176 -54.11 -17.94 -53.37
CA GLU A 176 -53.98 -18.95 -54.44
C GLU A 176 -54.52 -20.32 -53.98
N LEU A 177 -54.23 -20.72 -52.74
CA LEU A 177 -54.72 -21.97 -52.16
C LEU A 177 -56.25 -21.96 -52.13
N LYS A 178 -56.85 -20.90 -51.60
CA LYS A 178 -58.31 -20.74 -51.55
C LYS A 178 -58.96 -20.84 -52.93
N ASN A 179 -58.35 -20.23 -53.94
CA ASN A 179 -58.82 -20.34 -55.32
C ASN A 179 -58.71 -21.79 -55.83
N SER A 180 -57.56 -22.43 -55.64
CA SER A 180 -57.33 -23.81 -56.06
C SER A 180 -58.23 -24.82 -55.34
N GLU A 181 -58.59 -24.59 -54.08
CA GLU A 181 -59.53 -25.40 -53.31
C GLU A 181 -60.94 -25.32 -53.89
N THR A 182 -61.39 -24.10 -54.20
CA THR A 182 -62.70 -23.86 -54.83
C THR A 182 -62.77 -24.54 -56.20
N GLU A 183 -61.72 -24.40 -57.01
CA GLU A 183 -61.60 -25.06 -58.31
C GLU A 183 -61.61 -26.59 -58.19
N ASN A 184 -60.81 -27.15 -57.28
CA ASN A 184 -60.79 -28.58 -57.05
C ASN A 184 -62.16 -29.12 -56.62
N GLN A 185 -62.84 -28.44 -55.68
CA GLN A 185 -64.19 -28.81 -55.25
C GLN A 185 -65.19 -28.81 -56.41
N ARG A 186 -65.16 -27.76 -57.23
CA ARG A 186 -66.04 -27.62 -58.40
C ARG A 186 -65.81 -28.75 -59.41
N TYR A 187 -64.56 -29.06 -59.74
CA TYR A 187 -64.22 -30.10 -60.71
C TYR A 187 -64.50 -31.50 -60.16
N GLN A 188 -64.30 -31.73 -58.86
CA GLN A 188 -64.67 -32.99 -58.23
C GLN A 188 -66.17 -33.26 -58.37
N LYS A 189 -67.01 -32.22 -58.26
CA LYS A 189 -68.45 -32.34 -58.47
C LYS A 189 -68.80 -32.66 -59.93
N LEU A 190 -68.20 -31.96 -60.89
CA LEU A 190 -68.38 -32.24 -62.32
C LEU A 190 -67.95 -33.65 -62.71
N TYR A 191 -66.89 -34.17 -62.09
CA TYR A 191 -66.44 -35.54 -62.30
C TYR A 191 -67.45 -36.57 -61.76
N GLN A 192 -67.98 -36.35 -60.55
CA GLN A 192 -69.03 -37.19 -59.97
C GLN A 192 -70.30 -37.20 -60.83
N ASP A 193 -70.61 -36.08 -61.48
CA ASP A 193 -71.75 -35.93 -62.38
C ASP A 193 -71.45 -36.46 -63.80
N GLY A 194 -70.23 -36.97 -64.06
CA GLY A 194 -69.81 -37.57 -65.34
C GLY A 194 -69.48 -36.57 -66.45
N ALA A 195 -69.37 -35.28 -66.14
CA ALA A 195 -69.18 -34.20 -67.12
C ALA A 195 -67.72 -33.95 -67.54
N ILE A 196 -66.74 -34.49 -66.79
CA ILE A 196 -65.30 -34.36 -67.07
C ILE A 196 -64.56 -35.68 -66.84
N SER A 197 -63.30 -35.77 -67.29
CA SER A 197 -62.47 -36.97 -67.07
C SER A 197 -61.85 -37.03 -65.67
N ALA A 198 -61.45 -38.23 -65.23
CA ALA A 198 -60.71 -38.41 -63.98
C ALA A 198 -59.38 -37.65 -63.98
N SER A 199 -58.68 -37.63 -65.12
CA SER A 199 -57.40 -36.93 -65.28
C SER A 199 -57.54 -35.42 -65.06
N ASP A 200 -58.65 -34.82 -65.51
CA ASP A 200 -58.91 -33.39 -65.34
C ASP A 200 -59.15 -33.05 -63.86
N ALA A 201 -59.94 -33.88 -63.15
CA ALA A 201 -60.17 -33.74 -61.72
C ALA A 201 -58.86 -33.90 -60.93
N ASP A 202 -58.08 -34.95 -61.23
CA ASP A 202 -56.79 -35.20 -60.58
C ASP A 202 -55.79 -34.07 -60.79
N THR A 203 -55.80 -33.42 -61.95
CA THR A 203 -54.95 -32.26 -62.23
C THR A 203 -55.27 -31.09 -61.29
N LYS A 204 -56.55 -30.82 -61.02
CA LYS A 204 -56.97 -29.77 -60.07
C LYS A 204 -56.65 -30.13 -58.63
N ARG A 205 -56.80 -31.41 -58.26
CA ARG A 205 -56.39 -31.93 -56.96
C ARG A 205 -54.90 -31.75 -56.74
N LEU A 206 -54.07 -32.19 -57.70
CA LEU A 206 -52.62 -32.03 -57.64
C LEU A 206 -52.22 -30.55 -57.54
N ARG A 207 -52.91 -29.65 -58.25
CA ARG A 207 -52.66 -28.21 -58.16
C ARG A 207 -52.93 -27.68 -56.75
N ARG A 208 -54.04 -28.06 -56.12
CA ARG A 208 -54.35 -27.69 -54.73
C ARG A 208 -53.26 -28.18 -53.80
N ASP A 209 -52.92 -29.45 -53.88
CA ASP A 209 -51.95 -30.10 -52.99
C ASP A 209 -50.57 -29.43 -53.15
N THR A 210 -50.17 -29.08 -54.38
CA THR A 210 -48.92 -28.35 -54.64
C THR A 210 -48.89 -26.96 -53.99
N VAL A 211 -49.98 -26.19 -54.09
CA VAL A 211 -50.05 -24.85 -53.49
C VAL A 211 -50.06 -24.94 -51.95
N GLN A 212 -50.70 -25.96 -51.39
CA GLN A 212 -50.67 -26.23 -49.95
C GLN A 212 -49.24 -26.48 -49.46
N GLU A 213 -48.45 -27.28 -50.19
CA GLU A 213 -47.04 -27.52 -49.82
C GLU A 213 -46.18 -26.26 -49.96
N GLN A 214 -46.43 -25.43 -50.98
CA GLN A 214 -45.76 -24.13 -51.11
C GLN A 214 -46.06 -23.20 -49.93
N LEU A 215 -47.30 -23.21 -49.43
CA LEU A 215 -47.69 -22.45 -48.24
C LEU A 215 -47.00 -22.98 -46.97
N ASN A 216 -46.91 -24.31 -46.81
CA ASN A 216 -46.20 -24.94 -45.70
C ASN A 216 -44.71 -24.56 -45.71
N GLU A 217 -44.07 -24.60 -46.88
CA GLU A 217 -42.68 -24.19 -47.06
C GLU A 217 -42.47 -22.71 -46.71
N ALA A 218 -43.36 -21.82 -47.17
CA ALA A 218 -43.28 -20.39 -46.87
C ALA A 218 -43.41 -20.11 -45.36
N ASN A 219 -44.31 -20.81 -44.67
CA ASN A 219 -44.48 -20.71 -43.21
C ASN A 219 -43.25 -21.21 -42.45
N ALA A 220 -42.68 -22.34 -42.87
CA ALA A 220 -41.45 -22.87 -42.28
C ALA A 220 -40.27 -21.90 -42.49
N SER A 221 -40.17 -21.31 -43.68
CA SER A 221 -39.15 -20.31 -44.01
C SER A 221 -39.29 -19.05 -43.16
N LEU A 222 -40.52 -18.52 -42.98
CA LEU A 222 -40.78 -17.38 -42.09
C LEU A 222 -40.35 -17.69 -40.64
N LYS A 223 -40.74 -18.85 -40.11
CA LYS A 223 -40.38 -19.28 -38.76
C LYS A 223 -38.85 -19.32 -38.58
N ARG A 224 -38.14 -19.97 -39.52
CA ARG A 224 -36.68 -20.06 -39.52
C ARG A 224 -36.01 -18.68 -39.57
N THR A 225 -36.53 -17.76 -40.39
CA THR A 225 -36.02 -16.38 -40.49
C THR A 225 -36.18 -15.63 -39.17
N ILE A 226 -37.36 -15.70 -38.54
CA ILE A 226 -37.62 -15.08 -37.24
C ILE A 226 -36.67 -15.64 -36.19
N GLU A 227 -36.58 -16.96 -36.07
CA GLU A 227 -35.72 -17.62 -35.08
C GLU A 227 -34.26 -17.23 -35.25
N THR A 228 -33.75 -17.24 -36.49
CA THR A 228 -32.35 -16.91 -36.78
C THR A 228 -32.02 -15.45 -36.43
N LEU A 229 -32.85 -14.50 -36.88
CA LEU A 229 -32.63 -13.07 -36.62
C LEU A 229 -32.83 -12.70 -35.15
N GLN A 230 -33.78 -13.33 -34.46
CA GLN A 230 -33.97 -13.15 -33.01
C GLN A 230 -32.77 -13.67 -32.22
N LYS A 231 -32.19 -14.82 -32.61
CA LYS A 231 -30.95 -15.32 -32.00
C LYS A 231 -29.79 -14.35 -32.21
N GLN A 232 -29.60 -13.84 -33.42
CA GLN A 232 -28.59 -12.82 -33.72
C GLN A 232 -28.79 -11.52 -32.92
N LEU A 233 -30.03 -11.07 -32.74
CA LEU A 233 -30.35 -9.92 -31.88
C LEU A 233 -30.00 -10.19 -30.42
N THR A 234 -30.34 -11.37 -29.90
CA THR A 234 -30.04 -11.77 -28.52
C THR A 234 -28.53 -11.82 -28.28
N GLU A 235 -27.78 -12.41 -29.21
CA GLU A 235 -26.31 -12.45 -29.18
C GLU A 235 -25.71 -11.03 -29.24
N SER A 236 -26.25 -10.18 -30.12
CA SER A 236 -25.79 -8.79 -30.25
C SER A 236 -26.08 -7.96 -29.00
N GLN A 237 -27.20 -8.22 -28.33
CA GLN A 237 -27.55 -7.57 -27.06
C GLN A 237 -26.68 -8.07 -25.91
N ALA A 238 -26.39 -9.37 -25.85
CA ALA A 238 -25.47 -9.94 -24.87
C ALA A 238 -24.07 -9.35 -25.04
N ARG A 239 -23.61 -9.20 -26.29
CA ARG A 239 -22.35 -8.53 -26.61
C ARG A 239 -22.35 -7.06 -26.18
N LEU A 240 -23.44 -6.32 -26.42
CA LEU A 240 -23.58 -4.94 -25.96
C LEU A 240 -23.45 -4.83 -24.43
N ASN A 241 -24.11 -5.73 -23.70
CA ASN A 241 -24.04 -5.77 -22.24
C ASN A 241 -22.62 -6.07 -21.76
N SER A 242 -21.94 -7.04 -22.37
CA SER A 242 -20.55 -7.38 -22.03
C SER A 242 -19.57 -6.25 -22.34
N ILE A 243 -19.79 -5.47 -23.41
CA ILE A 243 -18.98 -4.28 -23.71
C ILE A 243 -19.24 -3.17 -22.69
N ALA A 244 -20.49 -2.97 -22.28
CA ALA A 244 -20.87 -1.94 -21.31
C ALA A 244 -20.49 -2.31 -19.87
N GLU A 245 -20.14 -3.56 -19.58
CA GLU A 245 -19.84 -4.03 -18.25
C GLU A 245 -18.45 -3.58 -17.78
N ILE A 246 -18.40 -2.88 -16.65
CA ILE A 246 -17.16 -2.58 -15.94
C ILE A 246 -16.92 -3.69 -14.94
N ARG A 247 -15.86 -4.47 -15.14
CA ARG A 247 -15.55 -5.61 -14.27
C ARG A 247 -14.99 -5.13 -12.92
N PRO A 248 -15.56 -5.52 -11.78
CA PRO A 248 -15.07 -5.09 -10.46
C PRO A 248 -13.61 -5.47 -10.20
N THR A 249 -13.15 -6.59 -10.76
CA THR A 249 -11.76 -7.05 -10.66
C THR A 249 -10.78 -6.08 -11.31
N ASP A 250 -11.16 -5.47 -12.44
CA ASP A 250 -10.30 -4.52 -13.16
C ASP A 250 -10.18 -3.22 -12.37
N VAL A 251 -11.29 -2.74 -11.81
CA VAL A 251 -11.32 -1.57 -10.93
C VAL A 251 -10.46 -1.82 -9.69
N GLN A 252 -10.60 -2.98 -9.05
CA GLN A 252 -9.80 -3.34 -7.87
C GLN A 252 -8.29 -3.38 -8.20
N LEU A 253 -7.91 -3.96 -9.34
CA LEU A 253 -6.52 -3.98 -9.80
C LEU A 253 -5.99 -2.56 -10.03
N ALA A 254 -6.76 -1.71 -10.72
CA ALA A 254 -6.38 -0.32 -10.96
C ALA A 254 -6.25 0.48 -9.65
N GLN A 255 -7.16 0.27 -8.70
CA GLN A 255 -7.08 0.85 -7.35
C GLN A 255 -5.84 0.37 -6.60
N ALA A 256 -5.49 -0.92 -6.69
CA ALA A 256 -4.27 -1.46 -6.10
C ALA A 256 -3.01 -0.81 -6.70
N ASN A 257 -2.99 -0.57 -8.02
CA ASN A 257 -1.90 0.14 -8.69
C ASN A 257 -1.76 1.59 -8.22
N VAL A 258 -2.88 2.29 -7.98
CA VAL A 258 -2.86 3.64 -7.37
C VAL A 258 -2.28 3.59 -5.95
N LYS A 259 -2.72 2.64 -5.12
CA LYS A 259 -2.21 2.47 -3.76
C LYS A 259 -0.70 2.18 -3.74
N SER A 260 -0.24 1.31 -4.65
CA SER A 260 1.18 1.00 -4.82
C SER A 260 1.98 2.23 -5.22
N ALA A 261 1.50 3.02 -6.19
CA ALA A 261 2.17 4.25 -6.60
C ALA A 261 2.24 5.29 -5.47
N ILE A 262 1.18 5.42 -4.66
CA ILE A 262 1.18 6.30 -3.48
C ILE A 262 2.21 5.84 -2.44
N ALA A 263 2.34 4.53 -2.21
CA ALA A 263 3.37 3.99 -1.32
C ALA A 263 4.79 4.33 -1.82
N SER A 264 5.02 4.26 -3.13
CA SER A 264 6.29 4.69 -3.75
C SER A 264 6.57 6.19 -3.55
N VAL A 265 5.54 7.05 -3.59
CA VAL A 265 5.68 8.48 -3.26
C VAL A 265 6.09 8.66 -1.80
N GLN A 266 5.46 7.94 -0.88
CA GLN A 266 5.80 8.00 0.55
C GLN A 266 7.24 7.57 0.81
N GLN A 267 7.71 6.51 0.14
CA GLN A 267 9.10 6.07 0.21
C GLN A 267 10.06 7.14 -0.33
N ALA A 268 9.82 7.66 -1.53
CA ALA A 268 10.68 8.67 -2.15
C ALA A 268 10.72 9.97 -1.32
N GLN A 269 9.60 10.35 -0.70
CA GLN A 269 9.56 11.49 0.21
C GLN A 269 10.38 11.25 1.48
N ALA A 270 10.34 10.04 2.03
CA ALA A 270 11.17 9.69 3.18
C ALA A 270 12.67 9.75 2.81
N GLU A 271 13.06 9.22 1.65
CA GLU A 271 14.43 9.29 1.14
C GLU A 271 14.89 10.73 0.89
N LEU A 272 14.01 11.60 0.36
CA LEU A 272 14.29 13.03 0.22
C LEU A 272 14.42 13.72 1.59
N ASN A 273 13.68 13.31 2.60
CA ASN A 273 13.85 13.88 3.94
C ASN A 273 15.20 13.49 4.55
N LEU A 274 15.74 12.31 4.23
CA LEU A 274 17.05 11.84 4.70
C LEU A 274 18.23 12.53 3.98
N SER A 275 18.03 13.18 2.83
CA SER A 275 19.08 13.93 2.12
C SER A 275 19.32 15.34 2.68
N SER A 276 18.62 15.68 3.76
CA SER A 276 18.72 16.97 4.46
C SER A 276 18.98 16.74 5.94
N ILE A 277 19.99 17.39 6.50
CA ILE A 277 20.34 17.28 7.92
C ILE A 277 19.81 18.48 8.68
N ARG A 278 19.06 18.23 9.74
CA ARG A 278 18.44 19.23 10.60
C ARG A 278 18.91 19.08 12.04
N SER A 279 18.87 20.18 12.80
CA SER A 279 19.20 20.14 14.22
C SER A 279 18.09 19.45 15.03
N PRO A 280 18.39 18.50 15.93
CA PRO A 280 17.40 17.87 16.80
C PRO A 280 17.05 18.72 18.03
N ILE A 281 17.86 19.73 18.35
CA ILE A 281 17.71 20.62 19.52
C ILE A 281 18.10 22.06 19.17
N ASP A 282 17.77 23.00 20.05
CA ASP A 282 18.36 24.34 20.05
C ASP A 282 19.81 24.25 20.55
N ALA A 283 20.77 24.73 19.76
CA ALA A 283 22.19 24.61 20.09
C ALA A 283 23.04 25.68 19.39
N GLN A 284 24.32 25.74 19.73
CA GLN A 284 25.33 26.50 19.00
C GLN A 284 26.30 25.55 18.30
N VAL A 285 26.70 25.88 17.08
CA VAL A 285 27.69 25.10 16.31
C VAL A 285 29.07 25.30 16.93
N LEU A 286 29.59 24.27 17.59
CA LEU A 286 30.90 24.31 18.25
C LEU A 286 32.04 24.09 17.24
N LYS A 287 31.82 23.17 16.29
CA LYS A 287 32.83 22.77 15.32
C LYS A 287 32.20 22.21 14.05
N ILE A 288 32.87 22.45 12.91
CA ILE A 288 32.56 21.83 11.62
C ILE A 288 33.59 20.73 11.39
N ASN A 289 33.10 19.53 11.11
CA ASN A 289 33.91 18.31 10.92
C ASN A 289 33.93 17.86 9.45
N THR A 290 33.01 18.30 8.60
CA THR A 290 32.96 17.97 7.16
C THR A 290 32.57 19.20 6.33
N TRP A 291 33.28 19.44 5.25
CA TRP A 291 33.08 20.57 4.34
C TRP A 291 32.34 20.16 3.05
N PRO A 292 31.74 21.11 2.32
CA PRO A 292 31.15 20.83 1.01
C PRO A 292 32.12 20.11 0.06
N GLY A 293 31.66 19.05 -0.59
CA GLY A 293 32.44 18.16 -1.45
C GLY A 293 33.09 16.98 -0.73
N GLU A 294 33.19 17.00 0.60
CA GLU A 294 33.79 15.93 1.40
C GLU A 294 32.81 14.81 1.75
N ILE A 295 33.34 13.60 1.94
CA ILE A 295 32.59 12.44 2.43
C ILE A 295 32.41 12.56 3.95
N ILE A 296 31.20 12.26 4.43
CA ILE A 296 30.90 12.29 5.87
C ILE A 296 31.58 11.11 6.57
N GLY A 297 32.56 11.42 7.43
CA GLY A 297 33.26 10.43 8.25
C GLY A 297 32.59 10.17 9.60
N ASN A 298 33.24 9.35 10.44
CA ASN A 298 32.73 8.95 11.76
C ASN A 298 32.55 10.13 12.76
N LYS A 299 33.15 11.29 12.47
CA LYS A 299 33.03 12.51 13.28
C LYS A 299 31.75 13.30 12.96
N GLY A 300 30.96 12.86 11.98
CA GLY A 300 29.78 13.58 11.51
C GLY A 300 30.14 14.88 10.79
N ILE A 301 29.12 15.71 10.56
CA ILE A 301 29.20 16.97 9.82
C ILE A 301 29.54 18.14 10.76
N VAL A 302 28.81 18.25 11.88
CA VAL A 302 28.98 19.33 12.87
C VAL A 302 28.81 18.82 14.30
N GLU A 303 29.46 19.51 15.24
CA GLU A 303 29.28 19.33 16.68
C GLU A 303 28.41 20.47 17.23
N LEU A 304 27.34 20.09 17.92
CA LEU A 304 26.38 20.99 18.55
C LEU A 304 26.48 20.91 20.06
N GLY A 305 26.38 22.06 20.72
CA GLY A 305 26.28 22.12 22.19
C GLY A 305 25.38 23.25 22.66
N GLN A 306 24.79 23.06 23.84
CA GLN A 306 23.99 24.08 24.50
C GLN A 306 24.91 25.02 25.28
N THR A 307 25.17 26.21 24.74
CA THR A 307 26.08 27.20 25.34
C THR A 307 25.37 28.22 26.22
N GLN A 308 24.05 28.14 26.34
CA GLN A 308 23.24 29.02 27.20
C GLN A 308 23.45 28.71 28.70
N GLN A 309 23.83 27.47 29.01
CA GLN A 309 24.24 27.03 30.34
C GLN A 309 25.53 26.21 30.17
N MET A 310 26.54 26.46 31.01
CA MET A 310 27.85 25.79 30.90
C MET A 310 28.30 25.28 32.27
N TYR A 311 29.02 24.16 32.27
CA TYR A 311 29.67 23.60 33.46
C TYR A 311 31.19 23.77 33.39
N VAL A 312 31.82 23.87 34.56
CA VAL A 312 33.27 23.83 34.70
C VAL A 312 33.64 22.44 35.18
N VAL A 313 34.42 21.70 34.39
CA VAL A 313 35.06 20.47 34.83
C VAL A 313 36.43 20.85 35.37
N ALA A 314 36.62 20.72 36.68
CA ALA A 314 37.87 21.05 37.37
C ALA A 314 38.64 19.77 37.74
N GLU A 315 39.94 19.74 37.45
CA GLU A 315 40.87 18.67 37.85
C GLU A 315 41.43 19.01 39.24
N VAL A 316 40.79 18.46 40.27
CA VAL A 316 41.13 18.63 41.69
C VAL A 316 42.00 17.49 42.19
#